data_AF-A0A1J5DXH1-F1
#
_entry.id   AF-A0A1J5DXH1-F1
#
_cell.length_a   1.000
_cell.length_b   1.000
_cell.length_c   1.000
_cell.angle_alpha   90.00
_cell.angle_beta   90.00
_cell.angle_gamma   90.00
#
_symmetry.space_group_name_H-M   'P 1'
#
loop_
_entity.id
_entity.type
_entity.pdbx_description
1 polymer ?
#
loop_
_entity_poly.entity_id
_entity_poly.type
_entity_poly.pdbx_seq_one_letter_code
_entity_poly.pdbx_strand_id
1 'polypeptide(L)'
;FSLYENLRNQRDDIGIEARFDTRLVDGLLRENPERRVLATKLRGSVWTLKAGDTVVSDPLAVVDFSAAARSGVDPFLLTALIPLLATLLLGRVFCGWLCPADLLFEVGSTLRRWAGIETNVTFSRWTKFCVLGLGALAGFYLGTQVFAEIYPPRVVSGELYLWITFGAGGAGAWLLLLIVSFEVFASRRFWCRYACPGGALYSLLGTFRVLRLKVRADRCTQCSKCVSACEFGLSPMSGKIGNECNNCGHCVRACGLDALTWRIGPRPKDGFDIIAAAERSAARETSAHGAKGTVEENHDTAGQ
;
A
#
# COMPACT_ATOMS: atom_id res chain seq x y z
N PHE A 1 31.91 18.28 -16.58
CA PHE A 1 32.26 17.14 -17.45
C PHE A 1 33.38 16.28 -16.85
N SER A 2 34.51 16.84 -16.43
CA SER A 2 35.60 16.13 -15.73
C SER A 2 35.22 15.50 -14.36
N LEU A 3 34.25 16.06 -13.63
CA LEU A 3 33.76 15.49 -12.36
C LEU A 3 32.87 14.24 -12.52
N TYR A 4 32.29 14.03 -13.72
CA TYR A 4 31.41 12.89 -14.01
C TYR A 4 32.20 11.66 -14.45
N GLU A 5 33.38 11.85 -15.06
CA GLU A 5 34.31 10.74 -15.37
C GLU A 5 35.04 10.23 -14.13
N ASN A 6 35.38 11.10 -13.18
CA ASN A 6 36.05 10.69 -11.94
C ASN A 6 35.17 9.79 -11.05
N LEU A 7 33.85 10.00 -11.05
CA LEU A 7 32.89 9.14 -10.35
C LEU A 7 32.63 7.80 -11.06
N ARG A 8 32.93 7.69 -12.37
CA ARG A 8 32.89 6.42 -13.10
C ARG A 8 34.08 5.54 -12.70
N ASN A 9 35.29 6.10 -12.65
CA ASN A 9 36.49 5.34 -12.27
C ASN A 9 36.48 4.88 -10.80
N GLN A 10 35.81 5.61 -9.90
CA GLN A 10 35.75 5.21 -8.49
C GLN A 10 34.74 4.08 -8.21
N ARG A 11 33.83 3.77 -9.15
CA ARG A 11 32.89 2.65 -9.06
C ARG A 11 33.57 1.31 -9.35
N ASP A 12 34.71 1.30 -10.02
CA ASP A 12 35.46 0.07 -10.35
C ASP A 12 36.34 -0.44 -9.18
N ASP A 13 36.57 0.37 -8.15
CA ASP A 13 37.40 0.01 -6.98
C ASP A 13 36.62 -0.54 -5.76
N ILE A 14 35.28 -0.51 -5.79
CA ILE A 14 34.46 -1.18 -4.78
C ILE A 14 34.08 -2.55 -5.34
N GLY A 15 34.97 -3.51 -5.11
CA GLY A 15 34.86 -4.90 -5.51
C GLY A 15 33.61 -5.60 -4.98
N ILE A 16 32.47 -5.36 -5.64
CA ILE A 16 31.32 -6.25 -5.66
C ILE A 16 31.18 -6.71 -7.11
N GLU A 17 32.11 -7.57 -7.53
CA GLU A 17 31.93 -8.43 -8.70
C GLU A 17 30.78 -9.41 -8.38
N ALA A 18 29.53 -8.96 -8.54
CA ALA A 18 28.44 -9.87 -8.82
C ALA A 18 28.70 -10.43 -10.22
N ARG A 19 29.43 -11.55 -10.28
CA ARG A 19 29.77 -12.31 -11.49
C ARG A 19 28.46 -12.80 -12.13
N PHE A 20 27.88 -11.91 -12.92
CA PHE A 20 26.78 -12.13 -13.85
C PHE A 20 27.29 -13.13 -14.90
N ASP A 21 26.91 -14.40 -14.84
CA ASP A 21 27.03 -15.27 -16.01
C ASP A 21 25.91 -14.89 -16.99
N THR A 22 26.22 -13.88 -17.78
CA THR A 22 25.38 -13.29 -18.82
C THR A 22 25.13 -14.24 -19.99
N ARG A 23 25.76 -15.44 -20.06
CA ARG A 23 25.72 -16.28 -21.26
C ARG A 23 24.34 -16.77 -21.67
N LEU A 24 23.44 -17.03 -20.72
CA LEU A 24 22.07 -17.50 -21.04
C LEU A 24 21.15 -16.36 -21.50
N VAL A 25 21.27 -15.20 -20.85
CA VAL A 25 20.48 -14.00 -21.17
C VAL A 25 21.01 -13.33 -22.43
N ASP A 26 22.33 -13.30 -22.64
CA ASP A 26 22.94 -12.85 -23.90
C ASP A 26 22.68 -13.82 -25.05
N GLY A 27 22.51 -15.12 -24.78
CA GLY A 27 22.06 -16.11 -25.74
C GLY A 27 20.64 -15.81 -26.26
N LEU A 28 19.70 -15.53 -25.35
CA LEU A 28 18.31 -15.20 -25.68
C LEU A 28 18.14 -13.78 -26.28
N LEU A 29 19.04 -12.85 -25.97
CA LEU A 29 18.99 -11.47 -26.48
C LEU A 29 19.76 -11.27 -27.81
N ARG A 30 20.50 -12.28 -28.29
CA ARG A 30 21.21 -12.22 -29.58
C ARG A 30 20.29 -12.24 -30.80
N GLU A 31 19.07 -12.75 -30.66
CA GLU A 31 18.17 -12.97 -31.80
C GLU A 31 17.35 -11.73 -32.20
N ASN A 32 17.27 -10.67 -31.38
CA ASN A 32 16.44 -9.50 -31.69
C ASN A 32 16.97 -8.17 -31.10
N PRO A 33 17.58 -7.27 -31.90
CA PRO A 33 18.19 -6.03 -31.42
C PRO A 33 17.18 -5.02 -30.83
N GLU A 34 15.92 -5.02 -31.28
CA GLU A 34 14.87 -4.15 -30.74
C GLU A 34 14.46 -4.53 -29.31
N ARG A 35 14.49 -5.83 -28.97
CA ARG A 35 14.21 -6.32 -27.62
C ARG A 35 15.32 -5.97 -26.64
N ARG A 36 16.57 -5.81 -27.08
CA ARG A 36 17.68 -5.31 -26.24
C ARG A 36 17.46 -3.86 -25.81
N VAL A 37 16.97 -3.00 -26.71
CA VAL A 37 16.67 -1.60 -26.38
C VAL A 37 15.52 -1.53 -25.39
N LEU A 38 14.47 -2.33 -25.57
CA LEU A 38 13.33 -2.41 -24.64
C LEU A 38 13.74 -2.98 -23.28
N ALA A 39 14.51 -4.08 -23.25
CA ALA A 39 14.98 -4.71 -22.02
C ALA A 39 15.96 -3.82 -21.24
N THR A 40 16.79 -3.02 -21.93
CA THR A 40 17.70 -2.06 -21.28
C THR A 40 16.95 -0.82 -20.78
N LYS A 41 15.89 -0.39 -21.48
CA LYS A 41 15.00 0.69 -21.05
C LYS A 41 14.07 0.31 -19.89
N LEU A 42 13.76 -0.98 -19.73
CA LEU A 42 12.88 -1.52 -18.68
C LEU A 42 13.65 -2.29 -17.60
N ARG A 43 14.98 -2.16 -17.53
CA ARG A 43 15.79 -2.82 -16.51
C ARG A 43 15.53 -2.18 -15.14
N GLY A 44 14.84 -2.92 -14.29
CA GLY A 44 14.50 -2.55 -12.94
C GLY A 44 14.17 -3.78 -12.10
N SER A 45 14.47 -3.74 -10.81
CA SER A 45 13.80 -4.66 -9.88
C SER A 45 12.33 -4.24 -9.76
N VAL A 46 11.46 -5.08 -9.20
CA VAL A 46 10.04 -4.77 -8.95
C VAL A 46 9.84 -3.44 -8.15
N TRP A 47 10.93 -2.91 -7.58
CA TRP A 47 10.99 -1.74 -6.69
C TRP A 47 11.82 -0.57 -7.21
N THR A 48 12.37 -0.71 -8.41
CA THR A 48 13.14 0.34 -9.07
C THR A 48 12.76 0.32 -10.53
N LEU A 49 11.64 0.98 -10.85
CA LEU A 49 11.19 1.06 -12.23
C LEU A 49 12.06 2.11 -12.93
N LYS A 50 12.92 1.67 -13.86
CA LYS A 50 13.58 2.56 -14.79
C LYS A 50 12.62 2.79 -15.96
N ALA A 51 12.07 3.99 -16.06
CA ALA A 51 11.22 4.40 -17.18
C ALA A 51 11.99 5.47 -17.97
N GLY A 52 12.68 5.03 -19.02
CA GLY A 52 13.60 5.89 -19.79
C GLY A 52 14.85 6.25 -18.97
N ASP A 53 15.15 7.54 -18.84
CA ASP A 53 16.30 8.04 -18.05
C ASP A 53 15.96 8.28 -16.56
N THR A 54 14.67 8.23 -16.21
CA THR A 54 14.19 8.39 -14.83
C THR A 54 14.07 7.06 -14.13
N VAL A 55 14.79 6.91 -13.02
CA VAL A 55 14.60 5.84 -12.04
C VAL A 55 13.45 6.26 -11.13
N VAL A 56 12.53 5.37 -10.78
CA VAL A 56 11.51 5.62 -9.75
C VAL A 56 11.83 4.72 -8.56
N SER A 57 12.05 5.33 -7.40
CA SER A 57 12.48 4.64 -6.17
C SER A 57 11.42 4.75 -5.08
N ASP A 58 11.27 3.70 -4.30
CA ASP A 58 10.40 3.67 -3.11
C ASP A 58 10.83 4.75 -2.09
N PRO A 59 9.89 5.58 -1.58
CA PRO A 59 10.14 6.50 -0.49
C PRO A 59 10.85 5.87 0.72
N LEU A 60 10.58 4.60 1.04
CA LEU A 60 11.26 3.91 2.14
C LEU A 60 12.74 3.65 1.83
N ALA A 61 13.07 3.26 0.59
CA ALA A 61 14.45 3.05 0.16
C ALA A 61 15.26 4.35 0.19
N VAL A 62 14.62 5.49 -0.11
CA VAL A 62 15.26 6.80 0.02
C VAL A 62 15.52 7.16 1.48
N VAL A 63 14.58 6.88 2.38
CA VAL A 63 14.79 7.07 3.83
C VAL A 63 15.93 6.18 4.33
N ASP A 64 15.96 4.91 3.93
CA ASP A 64 17.00 3.94 4.32
C ASP A 64 18.40 4.37 3.82
N PHE A 65 18.50 4.76 2.55
CA PHE A 65 19.75 5.24 1.97
C PHE A 65 20.22 6.55 2.62
N SER A 66 19.31 7.50 2.84
CA SER A 66 19.65 8.78 3.48
C SER A 66 20.12 8.58 4.92
N ALA A 67 19.49 7.65 5.65
CA ALA A 67 19.91 7.29 6.99
C ALA A 67 21.31 6.66 6.97
N ALA A 68 21.56 5.69 6.08
CA ALA A 68 22.83 4.99 5.98
C ALA A 68 24.00 5.89 5.51
N ALA A 69 23.76 6.75 4.50
CA ALA A 69 24.80 7.59 3.90
C ALA A 69 25.21 8.79 4.78
N ARG A 70 24.38 9.16 5.77
CA ARG A 70 24.56 10.35 6.64
C ARG A 70 24.75 11.67 5.86
N SER A 71 24.43 11.69 4.57
CA SER A 71 24.48 12.84 3.68
C SER A 71 23.07 13.39 3.44
N GLY A 72 22.97 14.72 3.37
CA GLY A 72 21.71 15.39 3.03
C GLY A 72 21.45 15.34 1.52
N VAL A 73 20.29 14.81 1.14
CA VAL A 73 19.59 14.99 -0.14
C VAL A 73 20.43 14.75 -1.41
N ASP A 74 20.73 13.49 -1.68
CA ASP A 74 21.23 12.98 -2.96
C ASP A 74 20.15 13.02 -4.08
N PRO A 75 20.53 12.94 -5.38
CA PRO A 75 19.64 13.05 -6.56
C PRO A 75 18.43 12.10 -6.60
N PHE A 76 18.35 11.14 -5.69
CA PHE A 76 17.21 10.23 -5.54
C PHE A 76 15.94 10.90 -5.02
N LEU A 77 15.99 12.13 -4.47
CA LEU A 77 14.79 12.82 -4.02
C LEU A 77 13.82 13.11 -5.18
N LEU A 78 14.35 13.46 -6.36
CA LEU A 78 13.53 13.70 -7.55
C LEU A 78 12.81 12.41 -8.00
N THR A 79 13.48 11.26 -7.84
CA THR A 79 12.95 9.94 -8.20
C THR A 79 11.89 9.41 -7.23
N ALA A 80 11.95 9.84 -5.96
CA ALA A 80 10.97 9.50 -4.94
C ALA A 80 9.76 10.45 -4.93
N LEU A 81 9.87 11.62 -5.56
CA LEU A 81 8.81 12.63 -5.57
C LEU A 81 7.51 12.09 -6.18
N ILE A 82 7.60 11.31 -7.26
CA ILE A 82 6.42 10.75 -7.94
C ILE A 82 5.67 9.75 -7.03
N PRO A 83 6.31 8.69 -6.49
CA PRO A 83 5.65 7.79 -5.53
C PRO A 83 5.21 8.48 -4.25
N LEU A 84 5.96 9.48 -3.78
CA LEU A 84 5.61 10.27 -2.60
C LEU A 84 4.31 11.03 -2.84
N LEU A 85 4.20 11.76 -3.95
CA LEU A 85 2.98 12.48 -4.32
C LEU A 85 1.80 11.52 -4.53
N ALA A 86 2.03 10.40 -5.23
CA ALA A 86 1.00 9.38 -5.40
C ALA A 86 0.51 8.82 -4.04
N THR A 87 1.43 8.60 -3.09
CA THR A 87 1.09 8.17 -1.72
C THR A 87 0.35 9.26 -0.96
N LEU A 88 0.75 10.53 -1.10
CA LEU A 88 0.06 11.65 -0.46
C LEU A 88 -1.36 11.81 -0.98
N LEU A 89 -1.62 11.51 -2.26
CA LEU A 89 -2.95 11.64 -2.86
C LEU A 89 -3.82 10.41 -2.60
N LEU A 90 -3.26 9.22 -2.79
CA LEU A 90 -3.99 7.95 -2.80
C LEU A 90 -3.88 7.18 -1.47
N GLY A 91 -2.99 7.59 -0.57
CA GLY A 91 -2.70 6.88 0.68
C GLY A 91 -1.82 5.65 0.45
N ARG A 92 -2.07 4.57 1.20
CA ARG A 92 -1.28 3.33 1.14
C ARG A 92 -1.59 2.44 -0.09
N VAL A 93 -1.93 3.03 -1.24
CA VAL A 93 -2.32 2.28 -2.45
C VAL A 93 -1.21 1.34 -2.93
N PHE A 94 0.05 1.75 -2.79
CA PHE A 94 1.21 0.91 -3.13
C PHE A 94 1.18 -0.45 -2.41
N CYS A 95 0.80 -0.47 -1.12
CA CYS A 95 0.74 -1.70 -0.35
C CYS A 95 -0.33 -2.69 -0.83
N GLY A 96 -1.39 -2.22 -1.51
CA GLY A 96 -2.49 -3.07 -1.98
C GLY A 96 -2.50 -3.35 -3.49
N TRP A 97 -1.81 -2.55 -4.29
CA TRP A 97 -1.84 -2.67 -5.75
C TRP A 97 -0.48 -2.98 -6.38
N LEU A 98 0.63 -2.60 -5.73
CA LEU A 98 1.98 -2.73 -6.28
C LEU A 98 2.88 -3.70 -5.51
N CYS A 99 2.57 -3.96 -4.24
CA CYS A 99 3.38 -4.82 -3.39
C CYS A 99 3.26 -6.31 -3.82
N PRO A 100 4.34 -6.99 -4.25
CA PRO A 100 4.30 -8.39 -4.63
C PRO A 100 4.12 -9.30 -3.42
N ALA A 101 4.44 -8.82 -2.20
CA ALA A 101 4.12 -9.53 -0.97
C ALA A 101 2.61 -9.59 -0.70
N ASP A 102 1.79 -8.72 -1.34
CA ASP A 102 0.33 -8.78 -1.20
C ASP A 102 -0.24 -10.14 -1.64
N LEU A 103 0.29 -10.69 -2.74
CA LEU A 103 -0.06 -12.02 -3.22
C LEU A 103 0.23 -13.11 -2.17
N LEU A 104 1.39 -13.03 -1.50
CA LEU A 104 1.75 -13.97 -0.44
C LEU A 104 0.78 -13.89 0.75
N PHE A 105 0.36 -12.68 1.11
CA PHE A 105 -0.61 -12.47 2.19
C PHE A 105 -2.02 -12.93 1.79
N GLU A 106 -2.43 -12.77 0.54
CA GLU A 106 -3.73 -13.27 0.04
C GLU A 106 -3.76 -14.80 -0.02
N VAL A 107 -2.65 -15.44 -0.41
CA VAL A 107 -2.48 -16.89 -0.33
C VAL A 107 -2.52 -17.33 1.13
N GLY A 108 -1.80 -16.65 2.03
CA GLY A 108 -1.83 -16.93 3.47
C GLY A 108 -3.24 -16.81 4.06
N SER A 109 -3.99 -15.77 3.70
CA SER A 109 -5.38 -15.56 4.18
C SER A 109 -6.34 -16.61 3.64
N THR A 110 -6.11 -17.11 2.42
CA THR A 110 -6.89 -18.20 1.82
C THR A 110 -6.56 -19.54 2.46
N LEU A 111 -5.28 -19.84 2.68
CA LEU A 111 -4.83 -21.03 3.38
C LEU A 111 -5.39 -21.08 4.81
N ARG A 112 -5.41 -19.93 5.49
CA ARG A 112 -6.00 -19.78 6.81
C ARG A 112 -7.50 -20.08 6.83
N ARG A 113 -8.26 -19.60 5.83
CA ARG A 113 -9.69 -19.91 5.68
C ARG A 113 -9.92 -21.40 5.42
N TRP A 114 -9.09 -22.00 4.57
CA TRP A 114 -9.14 -23.43 4.27
C TRP A 114 -8.81 -24.29 5.50
N ALA A 115 -7.84 -23.87 6.31
CA ALA A 115 -7.46 -24.52 7.56
C ALA A 115 -8.42 -24.26 8.74
N GLY A 116 -9.47 -23.44 8.55
CA GLY A 116 -10.44 -23.13 9.61
C GLY A 116 -9.88 -22.34 10.80
N ILE A 117 -8.78 -21.60 10.61
CA ILE A 117 -8.10 -20.90 11.71
C ILE A 117 -8.76 -19.53 11.95
N GLU A 118 -9.41 -19.36 13.10
CA GLU A 118 -10.12 -18.12 13.46
C GLU A 118 -9.33 -17.19 14.42
N THR A 119 -8.11 -17.57 14.82
CA THR A 119 -7.27 -16.79 15.73
C THR A 119 -7.02 -15.36 15.25
N ASN A 120 -7.18 -14.38 16.15
CA ASN A 120 -6.96 -12.98 15.80
C ASN A 120 -6.19 -12.28 16.89
N VAL A 121 -4.88 -12.50 16.88
CA VAL A 121 -3.96 -11.84 17.80
C VAL A 121 -3.90 -10.36 17.44
N THR A 122 -4.26 -9.52 18.40
CA THR A 122 -4.11 -8.07 18.27
C THR A 122 -2.82 -7.64 18.94
N PHE A 123 -2.05 -6.79 18.26
CA PHE A 123 -0.83 -6.21 18.79
C PHE A 123 -0.93 -4.69 18.80
N SER A 124 0.00 -4.03 19.50
CA SER A 124 0.04 -2.57 19.47
C SER A 124 0.42 -2.08 18.06
N ARG A 125 -0.36 -1.12 17.55
CA ARG A 125 -0.07 -0.47 16.26
C ARG A 125 1.16 0.43 16.32
N TRP A 126 1.65 0.75 17.52
CA TRP A 126 2.87 1.53 17.72
C TRP A 126 4.13 0.75 17.35
N THR A 127 4.09 -0.58 17.39
CA THR A 127 5.26 -1.44 17.15
C THR A 127 5.90 -1.18 15.79
N LYS A 128 5.12 -1.02 14.71
CA LYS A 128 5.68 -0.71 13.39
C LYS A 128 6.35 0.66 13.32
N PHE A 129 5.89 1.63 14.12
CA PHE A 129 6.51 2.94 14.22
C PHE A 129 7.79 2.86 15.04
N CYS A 130 7.83 2.01 16.07
CA CYS A 130 9.08 1.68 16.76
C CYS A 130 10.07 0.99 15.82
N VAL A 131 9.63 0.03 14.99
CA VAL A 131 10.50 -0.63 13.99
C VAL A 131 11.04 0.40 12.98
N LEU A 132 10.20 1.32 12.50
CA LEU A 132 10.64 2.40 11.62
C LEU A 132 11.63 3.35 12.32
N GLY A 133 11.36 3.78 13.55
CA GLY A 133 12.25 4.67 14.29
C GLY A 133 13.59 4.03 14.64
N LEU A 134 13.54 2.84 15.23
CA LEU A 134 14.73 2.08 15.63
C LEU A 134 15.54 1.61 14.42
N GLY A 135 14.89 1.19 13.34
CA GLY A 135 15.58 0.81 12.11
C GLY A 135 16.28 1.99 11.45
N ALA A 136 15.67 3.18 11.45
CA ALA A 136 16.31 4.38 10.91
C ALA A 136 17.50 4.83 11.77
N LEU A 137 17.37 4.74 13.09
CA LEU A 137 18.48 5.00 14.01
C LEU A 137 19.60 3.98 13.84
N ALA A 138 19.28 2.69 13.75
CA ALA A 138 20.26 1.64 13.50
C ALA A 138 20.96 1.84 12.16
N GLY A 139 20.24 2.15 11.08
CA GLY A 139 20.83 2.48 9.78
C GLY A 139 21.76 3.69 9.87
N PHE A 140 21.39 4.72 10.62
CA PHE A 140 22.24 5.88 10.87
C PHE A 140 23.53 5.54 11.63
N TYR A 141 23.45 4.76 12.70
CA TYR A 141 24.62 4.40 13.52
C TYR A 141 25.52 3.36 12.85
N LEU A 142 24.94 2.33 12.24
CA LEU A 142 25.68 1.24 11.61
C LEU A 142 26.11 1.58 10.18
N GLY A 143 25.48 2.57 9.52
CA GLY A 143 25.74 2.90 8.13
C GLY A 143 25.23 1.85 7.14
N THR A 144 24.26 1.03 7.55
CA THR A 144 23.73 -0.09 6.75
C THR A 144 22.26 0.10 6.40
N GLN A 145 21.82 -0.57 5.34
CA GLN A 145 20.44 -0.53 4.83
C GLN A 145 19.57 -1.57 5.55
N VAL A 146 19.17 -1.26 6.79
CA VAL A 146 18.45 -2.20 7.66
C VAL A 146 17.06 -2.52 7.12
N PHE A 147 16.40 -1.56 6.47
CA PHE A 147 15.05 -1.80 5.95
C PHE A 147 15.04 -2.70 4.72
N ALA A 148 16.11 -2.73 3.93
CA ALA A 148 16.21 -3.62 2.78
C ALA A 148 15.99 -5.11 3.14
N GLU A 149 16.44 -5.53 4.33
CA GLU A 149 16.32 -6.91 4.82
C GLU A 149 14.97 -7.22 5.45
N ILE A 150 14.29 -6.22 6.05
CA ILE A 150 13.04 -6.42 6.81
C ILE A 150 11.80 -6.16 5.93
N TYR A 151 11.95 -5.38 4.85
CA TYR A 151 10.84 -4.92 4.03
C TYR A 151 10.41 -6.00 3.01
N PRO A 152 9.20 -6.62 3.17
CA PRO A 152 8.84 -7.82 2.41
C PRO A 152 8.88 -7.65 0.88
N PRO A 153 8.34 -6.57 0.29
CA PRO A 153 8.73 -6.07 -1.02
C PRO A 153 10.15 -6.39 -1.53
N ARG A 154 11.18 -5.93 -0.82
CA ARG A 154 12.57 -6.08 -1.21
C ARG A 154 13.00 -7.53 -1.06
N VAL A 155 12.65 -8.16 0.06
CA VAL A 155 12.97 -9.56 0.35
C VAL A 155 12.39 -10.50 -0.72
N VAL A 156 11.10 -10.37 -1.05
CA VAL A 156 10.45 -11.16 -2.12
C VAL A 156 11.17 -10.98 -3.44
N SER A 157 11.50 -9.75 -3.83
CA SER A 157 12.19 -9.51 -5.10
C SER A 157 13.61 -10.05 -5.13
N GLY A 158 14.35 -9.98 -4.01
CA GLY A 158 15.70 -10.51 -3.90
C GLY A 158 15.72 -12.03 -3.91
N GLU A 159 14.82 -12.66 -3.15
CA GLU A 159 14.70 -14.12 -3.10
C GLU A 159 14.23 -14.71 -4.42
N LEU A 160 13.25 -14.07 -5.08
CA LEU A 160 12.84 -14.50 -6.42
C LEU A 160 14.00 -14.44 -7.41
N TYR A 161 14.85 -13.41 -7.33
CA TYR A 161 16.05 -13.30 -8.15
C TYR A 161 17.06 -14.42 -7.86
N LEU A 162 17.31 -14.73 -6.59
CA LEU A 162 18.21 -15.82 -6.19
C LEU A 162 17.69 -17.18 -6.66
N TRP A 163 16.40 -17.43 -6.51
CA TRP A 163 15.74 -18.66 -6.99
C TRP A 163 15.85 -18.83 -8.50
N ILE A 164 15.59 -17.78 -9.28
CA ILE A 164 15.67 -17.86 -10.75
C ILE A 164 17.12 -18.04 -11.22
N THR A 165 18.08 -17.38 -10.58
CA THR A 165 19.47 -17.35 -11.03
C THR A 165 20.26 -18.57 -10.57
N PHE A 166 20.08 -18.99 -9.32
CA PHE A 166 20.88 -20.02 -8.67
C PHE A 166 20.08 -21.28 -8.31
N GLY A 167 18.76 -21.28 -8.51
CA GLY A 167 17.89 -22.41 -8.14
C GLY A 167 17.75 -22.62 -6.63
N ALA A 168 18.23 -21.67 -5.81
CA ALA A 168 18.24 -21.77 -4.36
C ALA A 168 17.85 -20.44 -3.72
N GLY A 169 17.08 -20.51 -2.63
CA GLY A 169 16.73 -19.35 -1.80
C GLY A 169 17.87 -18.96 -0.87
N GLY A 170 17.99 -17.66 -0.62
CA GLY A 170 18.89 -17.08 0.38
C GLY A 170 18.27 -17.04 1.78
N ALA A 171 18.91 -16.30 2.68
CA ALA A 171 18.45 -16.14 4.07
C ALA A 171 17.08 -15.45 4.18
N GLY A 172 16.72 -14.61 3.20
CA GLY A 172 15.43 -13.92 3.15
C GLY A 172 14.25 -14.87 2.92
N ALA A 173 14.47 -16.06 2.34
CA ALA A 173 13.42 -17.06 2.16
C ALA A 173 12.88 -17.53 3.53
N TRP A 174 13.76 -17.69 4.52
CA TRP A 174 13.37 -18.01 5.89
C TRP A 174 12.55 -16.91 6.54
N LEU A 175 12.93 -15.65 6.31
CA LEU A 175 12.16 -14.50 6.79
C LEU A 175 10.76 -14.47 6.15
N LEU A 176 10.64 -14.69 4.84
CA LEU A 176 9.34 -14.75 4.17
C LEU A 176 8.48 -15.90 4.70
N LEU A 177 9.08 -17.08 4.89
CA LEU A 177 8.40 -18.23 5.46
C LEU A 177 7.91 -17.92 6.88
N LEU A 178 8.72 -17.26 7.69
CA LEU A 178 8.33 -16.81 9.03
C LEU A 178 7.15 -15.81 8.96
N ILE A 179 7.24 -14.81 8.10
CA ILE A 179 6.20 -13.79 7.90
C ILE A 179 4.86 -14.42 7.49
N VAL A 180 4.89 -15.31 6.49
CA VAL A 180 3.70 -16.03 6.02
C VAL A 180 3.15 -16.97 7.10
N SER A 181 4.02 -17.61 7.88
CA SER A 181 3.58 -18.47 8.98
C SER A 181 2.84 -17.64 10.05
N PHE A 182 3.38 -16.50 10.46
CA PHE A 182 2.68 -15.60 11.39
C PHE A 182 1.36 -15.06 10.82
N GLU A 183 1.31 -14.77 9.52
CA GLU A 183 0.08 -14.37 8.85
C GLU A 183 -1.02 -15.45 8.94
N VAL A 184 -0.65 -16.71 8.69
CA VAL A 184 -1.58 -17.85 8.72
C VAL A 184 -2.04 -18.15 10.16
N PHE A 185 -1.11 -18.20 11.11
CA PHE A 185 -1.42 -18.67 12.47
C PHE A 185 -1.87 -17.55 13.44
N ALA A 186 -1.45 -16.30 13.26
CA ALA A 186 -1.70 -15.24 14.24
C ALA A 186 -2.84 -14.29 13.86
N SER A 187 -2.77 -13.62 12.70
CA SER A 187 -3.78 -12.64 12.28
C SER A 187 -3.66 -12.31 10.79
N ARG A 188 -4.78 -11.89 10.18
CA ARG A 188 -4.79 -11.33 8.82
C ARG A 188 -4.00 -10.02 8.78
N ARG A 189 -3.14 -9.92 7.78
CA ARG A 189 -2.16 -8.89 7.48
C ARG A 189 -1.33 -8.49 8.70
N PHE A 190 -0.91 -9.45 9.53
CA PHE A 190 -0.21 -9.21 10.80
C PHE A 190 1.05 -8.37 10.59
N TRP A 191 1.91 -8.77 9.65
CA TRP A 191 3.16 -8.06 9.39
C TRP A 191 2.92 -6.62 8.91
N CYS A 192 2.02 -6.44 7.93
CA CYS A 192 1.68 -5.12 7.39
C CYS A 192 1.02 -4.17 8.41
N ARG A 193 0.40 -4.73 9.46
CA ARG A 193 -0.32 -3.99 10.49
C ARG A 193 0.56 -3.62 11.69
N TYR A 194 1.53 -4.46 12.04
CA TYR A 194 2.27 -4.34 13.30
C TYR A 194 3.80 -4.27 13.19
N ALA A 195 4.42 -4.74 12.09
CA ALA A 195 5.88 -4.85 12.01
C ALA A 195 6.51 -4.16 10.78
N CYS A 196 5.76 -4.03 9.68
CA CYS A 196 6.31 -3.56 8.41
C CYS A 196 6.73 -2.07 8.48
N PRO A 197 8.03 -1.75 8.27
CA PRO A 197 8.52 -0.36 8.29
C PRO A 197 7.92 0.48 7.15
N GLY A 198 7.78 -0.09 5.95
CA GLY A 198 7.07 0.57 4.85
C GLY A 198 5.61 0.82 5.22
N GLY A 199 4.92 -0.14 5.83
CA GLY A 199 3.55 0.03 6.29
C GLY A 199 3.38 1.16 7.33
N ALA A 200 4.42 1.45 8.13
CA ALA A 200 4.45 2.60 9.02
C ALA A 200 4.62 3.91 8.23
N LEU A 201 5.63 3.98 7.35
CA LEU A 201 5.92 5.16 6.54
C LEU A 201 4.72 5.55 5.65
N TYR A 202 4.19 4.60 4.89
CA TYR A 202 3.04 4.81 4.02
C TYR A 202 1.76 5.17 4.81
N SER A 203 1.59 4.68 6.04
CA SER A 203 0.45 5.08 6.89
C SER A 203 0.58 6.52 7.39
N LEU A 204 1.81 6.95 7.72
CA LEU A 204 2.08 8.32 8.11
C LEU A 204 1.80 9.28 6.96
N LEU A 205 2.37 9.00 5.78
CA LEU A 205 2.16 9.77 4.56
C LEU A 205 0.68 9.76 4.12
N GLY A 206 0.02 8.62 4.26
CA GLY A 206 -1.40 8.44 3.93
C GLY A 206 -2.38 9.19 4.84
N THR A 207 -1.91 9.88 5.89
CA THR A 207 -2.76 10.78 6.69
C THR A 207 -3.35 11.90 5.84
N PHE A 208 -2.58 12.41 4.88
CA PHE A 208 -2.97 13.50 3.99
C PHE A 208 -3.78 13.06 2.76
N ARG A 209 -4.08 11.75 2.65
CA ARG A 209 -4.80 11.22 1.48
C ARG A 209 -6.11 11.94 1.21
N VAL A 210 -6.31 12.21 -0.07
CA VAL A 210 -7.48 12.85 -0.65
C VAL A 210 -8.47 11.78 -1.13
N LEU A 211 -7.99 10.66 -1.64
CA LEU A 211 -8.85 9.54 -2.01
C LEU A 211 -9.31 8.78 -0.76
N ARG A 212 -10.62 8.81 -0.48
CA ARG A 212 -11.25 8.14 0.66
C ARG A 212 -12.55 7.47 0.25
N LEU A 213 -12.96 6.44 0.99
CA LEU A 213 -14.28 5.84 0.83
C LEU A 213 -15.34 6.74 1.46
N LYS A 214 -16.47 6.87 0.76
CA LYS A 214 -17.70 7.50 1.23
C LYS A 214 -18.81 6.45 1.24
N VAL A 215 -19.49 6.35 2.38
CA VAL A 215 -20.68 5.51 2.51
C VAL A 215 -21.91 6.35 2.18
N ARG A 216 -22.79 5.77 1.37
CA ARG A 216 -24.11 6.29 1.04
C ARG A 216 -25.12 5.70 2.01
N ALA A 217 -25.57 6.51 2.95
CA ALA A 217 -26.50 6.08 4.01
C ALA A 217 -27.85 5.62 3.43
N ASP A 218 -28.28 6.23 2.32
CA ASP A 218 -29.50 5.89 1.57
C ASP A 218 -29.53 4.44 1.05
N ARG A 219 -28.38 3.81 0.82
CA ARG A 219 -28.30 2.42 0.31
C ARG A 219 -27.70 1.43 1.30
N CYS A 220 -27.21 1.89 2.44
CA CYS A 220 -26.49 1.05 3.38
C CYS A 220 -27.46 0.38 4.36
N THR A 221 -27.58 -0.95 4.28
CA THR A 221 -28.40 -1.76 5.21
C THR A 221 -27.64 -2.25 6.44
N GLN A 222 -26.42 -1.75 6.67
CA GLN A 222 -25.57 -2.11 7.83
C GLN A 222 -25.29 -3.63 7.98
N CYS A 223 -25.34 -4.40 6.89
CA CYS A 223 -25.14 -5.86 6.89
C CYS A 223 -23.73 -6.36 7.29
N SER A 224 -22.79 -5.47 7.62
CA SER A 224 -21.40 -5.78 8.05
C SER A 224 -20.51 -6.58 7.09
N LYS A 225 -20.98 -6.94 5.88
CA LYS A 225 -20.16 -7.64 4.86
C LYS A 225 -18.86 -6.92 4.49
N CYS A 226 -18.88 -5.58 4.48
CA CYS A 226 -17.68 -4.80 4.20
C CYS A 226 -16.65 -4.80 5.34
N VAL A 227 -17.08 -5.05 6.58
CA VAL A 227 -16.20 -5.17 7.76
C VAL A 227 -15.50 -6.52 7.74
N SER A 228 -16.22 -7.61 7.44
CA SER A 228 -15.62 -8.96 7.34
C SER A 228 -14.67 -9.10 6.15
N ALA A 229 -14.97 -8.41 5.04
CA ALA A 229 -14.11 -8.33 3.85
C ALA A 229 -12.85 -7.48 4.05
N CYS A 230 -12.79 -6.62 5.08
CA CYS A 230 -11.61 -5.79 5.32
C CYS A 230 -10.51 -6.60 6.02
N GLU A 231 -9.44 -6.91 5.29
CA GLU A 231 -8.31 -7.69 5.82
C GLU A 231 -7.51 -6.93 6.89
N PHE A 232 -7.57 -5.60 6.87
CA PHE A 232 -6.99 -4.75 7.92
C PHE A 232 -7.92 -4.54 9.11
N GLY A 233 -9.07 -5.22 9.18
CA GLY A 233 -10.03 -5.10 10.28
C GLY A 233 -10.47 -3.66 10.55
N LEU A 234 -10.65 -2.87 9.49
CA LEU A 234 -11.25 -1.54 9.57
C LEU A 234 -12.76 -1.67 9.40
N SER A 235 -13.51 -0.69 9.91
CA SER A 235 -14.95 -0.60 9.67
C SER A 235 -15.24 0.50 8.66
N PRO A 236 -15.49 0.18 7.37
CA PRO A 236 -15.92 1.18 6.40
C PRO A 236 -17.24 1.85 6.80
N MET A 237 -18.11 1.12 7.50
CA MET A 237 -19.44 1.58 7.93
C MET A 237 -19.38 2.64 9.02
N SER A 238 -18.29 2.75 9.80
CA SER A 238 -18.22 3.80 10.83
C SER A 238 -17.99 5.20 10.25
N GLY A 239 -17.70 5.30 8.94
CA GLY A 239 -17.30 6.56 8.30
C GLY A 239 -15.94 7.10 8.76
N LYS A 240 -15.30 6.46 9.74
CA LYS A 240 -14.01 6.84 10.33
C LYS A 240 -12.94 5.84 9.94
N ILE A 241 -12.59 5.83 8.66
CA ILE A 241 -11.55 4.93 8.13
C ILE A 241 -10.17 5.50 8.46
N GLY A 242 -9.42 4.76 9.28
CA GLY A 242 -8.04 5.11 9.67
C GLY A 242 -7.06 5.13 8.51
N ASN A 243 -5.85 5.62 8.77
CA ASN A 243 -4.78 5.76 7.77
C ASN A 243 -4.22 4.41 7.29
N GLU A 244 -4.56 3.32 7.98
CA GLU A 244 -4.18 1.95 7.62
C GLU A 244 -4.84 1.44 6.34
N CYS A 245 -5.91 2.07 5.86
CA CYS A 245 -6.56 1.64 4.61
C CYS A 245 -5.61 1.82 3.41
N ASN A 246 -5.41 0.72 2.68
CA ASN A 246 -4.61 0.66 1.45
C ASN A 246 -5.43 0.86 0.17
N ASN A 247 -6.71 1.23 0.27
CA ASN A 247 -7.60 1.46 -0.87
C ASN A 247 -7.62 0.28 -1.89
N CYS A 248 -7.54 -0.97 -1.40
CA CYS A 248 -7.63 -2.19 -2.20
C CYS A 248 -9.01 -2.42 -2.84
N GLY A 249 -10.08 -1.85 -2.25
CA GLY A 249 -11.44 -1.95 -2.79
C GLY A 249 -12.19 -3.25 -2.49
N HIS A 250 -11.65 -4.20 -1.70
CA HIS A 250 -12.39 -5.42 -1.32
C HIS A 250 -13.75 -5.13 -0.66
N CYS A 251 -13.83 -4.07 0.15
CA CYS A 251 -15.08 -3.64 0.76
C CYS A 251 -16.12 -3.12 -0.24
N VAL A 252 -15.67 -2.47 -1.33
CA VAL A 252 -16.55 -2.00 -2.41
C VAL A 252 -17.08 -3.21 -3.18
N ARG A 253 -16.20 -4.15 -3.55
CA ARG A 253 -16.58 -5.40 -4.25
C ARG A 253 -17.53 -6.30 -3.44
N ALA A 254 -17.36 -6.33 -2.12
CA ALA A 254 -18.23 -7.11 -1.23
C ALA A 254 -19.63 -6.47 -1.02
N CYS A 255 -19.81 -5.21 -1.41
CA CYS A 255 -21.06 -4.50 -1.22
C CYS A 255 -22.01 -4.75 -2.39
N GLY A 256 -23.00 -5.62 -2.21
CA GLY A 256 -24.01 -5.90 -3.24
C GLY A 256 -25.03 -4.79 -3.51
N LEU A 257 -24.98 -3.67 -2.78
CA LEU A 257 -25.92 -2.53 -2.90
C LEU A 257 -25.24 -1.24 -3.38
N ASP A 258 -23.95 -1.31 -3.76
CA ASP A 258 -23.13 -0.17 -4.16
C ASP A 258 -23.18 1.02 -3.18
N ALA A 259 -23.35 0.74 -1.89
CA ALA A 259 -23.40 1.77 -0.85
C ALA A 259 -22.03 2.40 -0.57
N LEU A 260 -20.94 1.75 -1.00
CA LEU A 260 -19.57 2.23 -0.85
C LEU A 260 -19.06 2.83 -2.16
N THR A 261 -18.64 4.09 -2.13
CA THR A 261 -18.13 4.83 -3.30
C THR A 261 -16.81 5.51 -3.00
N TRP A 262 -16.01 5.78 -4.02
CA TRP A 262 -14.79 6.58 -3.90
C TRP A 262 -15.12 8.07 -3.88
N ARG A 263 -14.49 8.81 -2.97
CA ARG A 263 -14.59 10.27 -2.86
C ARG A 263 -13.20 10.87 -2.88
N ILE A 264 -13.05 11.95 -3.64
CA ILE A 264 -11.86 12.79 -3.66
C ILE A 264 -12.15 13.99 -2.74
N GLY A 265 -11.42 14.12 -1.64
CA GLY A 265 -11.49 15.28 -0.75
C GLY A 265 -10.77 15.09 0.57
N PRO A 266 -10.51 16.16 1.32
CA PRO A 266 -9.81 16.10 2.61
C PRO A 266 -10.56 15.22 3.63
N ARG A 267 -9.89 14.87 4.74
CA ARG A 267 -10.52 14.09 5.83
C ARG A 267 -11.78 14.83 6.31
N PRO A 268 -12.97 14.19 6.30
CA PRO A 268 -14.16 14.79 6.88
C PRO A 268 -13.91 14.98 8.39
N LYS A 269 -14.12 16.20 8.90
CA LYS A 269 -13.89 16.57 10.31
C LYS A 269 -14.82 15.80 11.24
N ASP A 270 -16.02 15.55 10.76
CA ASP A 270 -17.07 14.79 11.40
C ASP A 270 -17.12 13.52 10.57
N GLY A 271 -16.69 12.38 11.12
CA GLY A 271 -16.76 11.10 10.41
C GLY A 271 -18.14 10.94 9.75
N PHE A 272 -18.22 10.23 8.62
CA PHE A 272 -19.52 9.96 7.97
C PHE A 272 -20.34 9.04 8.88
N ASP A 273 -20.94 9.62 9.91
CA ASP A 273 -21.73 8.91 10.89
C ASP A 273 -23.02 8.51 10.19
N ILE A 274 -23.06 7.24 9.77
CA ILE A 274 -24.15 6.70 8.96
C ILE A 274 -25.47 6.83 9.74
N ILE A 275 -25.42 6.75 11.07
CA ILE A 275 -26.59 6.91 11.94
C ILE A 275 -27.12 8.34 11.82
N ALA A 276 -26.27 9.35 12.04
CA ALA A 276 -26.67 10.75 11.90
C ALA A 276 -27.02 11.16 10.46
N ALA A 277 -26.51 10.45 9.44
CA ALA A 277 -26.86 10.68 8.04
C ALA A 277 -28.20 10.01 7.65
N ALA A 278 -28.48 8.82 8.19
CA ALA A 278 -29.76 8.14 8.04
C ALA A 278 -30.88 8.92 8.73
N GLU A 279 -30.66 9.41 9.95
CA GLU A 279 -31.62 10.27 10.68
C GLU A 279 -31.92 11.56 9.92
N ARG A 280 -30.91 12.22 9.34
CA ARG A 280 -31.09 13.42 8.52
C ARG A 280 -31.80 13.15 7.19
N SER A 281 -31.68 11.94 6.65
CA SER A 281 -32.36 11.54 5.41
C SER A 281 -33.83 11.19 5.70
N ALA A 282 -34.10 10.45 6.77
CA ALA A 282 -35.45 10.18 7.27
C ALA A 282 -36.20 11.47 7.65
N ALA A 283 -35.52 12.43 8.28
CA ALA A 283 -36.09 13.75 8.60
C ALA A 283 -36.40 14.61 7.36
N ARG A 284 -35.67 14.41 6.26
CA ARG A 284 -35.95 15.09 4.98
C ARG A 284 -37.13 14.47 4.24
N GLU A 285 -37.30 13.15 4.31
CA GLU A 285 -38.44 12.46 3.72
C GLU A 285 -39.76 12.78 4.44
N THR A 286 -39.75 12.87 5.77
CA THR A 286 -40.94 13.29 6.55
C THR A 286 -41.30 14.76 6.31
N SER A 287 -40.32 15.65 6.15
CA SER A 287 -40.54 17.05 5.79
C SER A 287 -41.06 17.22 4.35
N ALA A 288 -40.61 16.38 3.40
CA ALA A 288 -41.09 16.40 2.01
C ALA A 288 -42.52 15.82 1.86
N HIS A 289 -42.93 14.86 2.68
CA HIS A 289 -44.31 14.37 2.72
C HIS A 289 -45.27 15.37 3.40
N GLY A 290 -44.82 16.09 4.45
CA GLY A 290 -45.63 17.12 5.10
C GLY A 290 -45.91 18.36 4.23
N ALA A 291 -45.01 18.69 3.29
CA ALA A 291 -45.20 19.80 2.35
C ALA A 291 -46.14 19.47 1.17
N LYS A 292 -46.37 18.19 0.87
CA LYS A 292 -47.35 17.77 -0.17
C LYS A 292 -48.77 17.63 0.37
N GLY A 293 -48.96 17.42 1.67
CA GLY A 293 -50.29 17.31 2.29
C GLY A 293 -50.99 18.64 2.58
N THR A 294 -50.40 19.79 2.26
CA THR A 294 -50.95 21.12 2.60
C THR A 294 -51.39 21.96 1.38
N VAL A 295 -51.33 21.41 0.16
CA VAL A 295 -51.72 22.13 -1.07
C VAL A 295 -53.06 21.64 -1.66
N GLU A 296 -53.67 20.58 -1.11
CA GLU A 296 -54.86 19.93 -1.69
C GLU A 296 -56.15 20.10 -0.87
N GLU A 297 -56.26 21.15 -0.03
CA GLU A 297 -57.43 21.35 0.84
C GLU A 297 -58.04 22.77 0.78
N ASN A 298 -57.82 23.54 -0.29
CA ASN A 298 -58.33 24.92 -0.39
C ASN A 298 -58.89 25.33 -1.77
N HIS A 299 -59.60 24.44 -2.45
CA HIS A 299 -60.45 24.81 -3.58
C HIS A 299 -61.69 23.91 -3.59
N ASP A 300 -62.70 24.26 -2.79
CA ASP A 300 -64.13 23.98 -3.05
C ASP A 300 -64.97 24.50 -1.89
N THR A 301 -65.25 25.81 -1.87
CA THR A 301 -66.42 26.41 -1.17
C THR A 301 -66.50 27.91 -1.49
N ALA A 302 -66.91 28.25 -2.71
CA ALA A 302 -67.48 29.57 -3.03
C ALA A 302 -68.30 29.46 -4.32
N GLY A 303 -69.60 29.20 -4.17
CA GLY A 303 -70.54 29.05 -5.29
C GLY A 303 -71.98 28.97 -4.78
N GLN A 304 -72.45 30.06 -4.18
CA GLN A 304 -73.86 30.44 -4.07
C GLN A 304 -74.00 31.90 -4.51
#